data_AF-R3KLV9-F1
#
_entry.id   AF-R3KLV9-F1
#
_cell.length_a   1.000
_cell.length_b   1.000
_cell.length_c   1.000
_cell.angle_alpha   90.00
_cell.angle_beta   90.00
_cell.angle_gamma   90.00
#
_symmetry.space_group_name_H-M   'P 1'
#
loop_
_entity.id
_entity.type
_entity.pdbx_description
1 polymer ?
#
loop_
_entity_poly.entity_id
_entity_poly.type
_entity_poly.pdbx_seq_one_letter_code
_entity_poly.pdbx_strand_id
1 'polypeptide(L)'
;MNLEINGKTIEVKFTIGAIRELDKRYQIENGAAKFGMGISSAMIYLRQYNPVILVDIMEALQSGQLKIGKSEIEAWLMTQDVKKLSDDLLKEMGKQPLTKPMIDQFSKEAKKAEAQATN
;
A
#
# COMPACT_ATOMS: atom_id res chain seq x y z
N MET A 1 -0.67 -1.65 13.16
CA MET A 1 0.18 -0.50 13.60
C MET A 1 -0.63 0.80 13.49
N ASN A 2 -0.17 1.92 14.08
CA ASN A 2 -0.79 3.24 13.98
C ASN A 2 0.22 4.29 13.51
N LEU A 3 -0.25 5.28 12.73
CA LEU A 3 0.54 6.43 12.28
C LEU A 3 0.00 7.70 12.93
N GLU A 4 0.85 8.42 13.66
CA GLU A 4 0.48 9.69 14.27
C GLU A 4 0.95 10.85 13.42
N ILE A 5 0.00 11.61 12.87
CA ILE A 5 0.22 12.72 11.94
C ILE A 5 -0.52 13.94 12.49
N ASN A 6 0.22 14.99 12.88
CA ASN A 6 -0.33 16.24 13.42
C ASN A 6 -1.36 16.03 14.56
N GLY A 7 -1.08 15.10 15.48
CA GLY A 7 -1.98 14.79 16.61
C GLY A 7 -3.25 14.00 16.23
N LYS A 8 -3.37 13.57 14.96
CA LYS A 8 -4.40 12.65 14.49
C LYS A 8 -3.78 11.27 14.26
N THR A 9 -4.54 10.22 14.51
CA THR A 9 -4.07 8.84 14.35
C THR A 9 -4.73 8.21 13.13
N ILE A 10 -3.92 7.71 12.19
CA ILE A 10 -4.38 6.78 11.15
C ILE A 10 -4.10 5.37 11.63
N GLU A 11 -5.16 4.60 11.84
CA GLU A 11 -5.03 3.16 12.08
C GLU A 11 -4.71 2.46 10.75
N VAL A 12 -3.61 1.71 10.70
CA VAL A 12 -3.24 0.97 9.49
C VAL A 12 -4.08 -0.30 9.43
N LYS A 13 -5.27 -0.20 8.86
CA LYS A 13 -6.18 -1.31 8.54
C LYS A 13 -6.58 -1.28 7.07
N PHE A 14 -6.16 -2.29 6.32
CA PHE A 14 -6.54 -2.50 4.93
C PHE A 14 -7.94 -3.12 4.86
N THR A 15 -8.96 -2.29 5.15
CA THR A 15 -10.37 -2.65 4.96
C THR A 15 -10.69 -2.79 3.47
N ILE A 16 -11.84 -3.39 3.13
CA ILE A 16 -12.31 -3.45 1.73
C ILE A 16 -12.45 -2.05 1.12
N GLY A 17 -12.81 -1.03 1.93
CA GLY A 17 -12.86 0.36 1.47
C GLY A 17 -11.48 0.87 1.05
N ALA A 18 -10.48 0.70 1.92
CA ALA A 18 -9.10 1.09 1.62
C ALA A 18 -8.54 0.35 0.40
N ILE A 19 -8.77 -0.96 0.30
CA ILE A 19 -8.34 -1.76 -0.86
C ILE A 19 -8.99 -1.24 -2.14
N ARG A 20 -10.30 -0.94 -2.13
CA ARG A 20 -10.99 -0.38 -3.29
C ARG A 20 -10.47 1.00 -3.70
N GLU A 21 -10.10 1.86 -2.75
CA GLU A 21 -9.49 3.15 -3.08
C GLU A 21 -8.13 2.98 -3.77
N LEU A 22 -7.32 2.03 -3.31
CA LEU A 22 -6.07 1.67 -4.00
C LEU A 22 -6.34 1.06 -5.38
N ASP A 23 -7.33 0.16 -5.52
CA ASP A 23 -7.68 -0.47 -6.80
C ASP A 23 -8.15 0.54 -7.84
N LYS A 24 -8.90 1.58 -7.43
CA LYS A 24 -9.32 2.67 -8.33
C LYS A 24 -8.11 3.48 -8.82
N ARG A 25 -7.15 3.74 -7.93
CA ARG A 25 -5.93 4.49 -8.26
C ARG A 25 -4.99 3.67 -9.14
N TYR A 26 -4.92 2.36 -8.91
CA TYR A 26 -4.08 1.42 -9.63
C TYR A 26 -4.93 0.42 -10.41
N GLN A 27 -5.57 0.88 -11.47
CA GLN A 27 -6.33 0.02 -12.38
C GLN A 27 -5.56 -0.23 -13.67
N ILE A 28 -5.67 -1.45 -14.20
CA ILE A 28 -5.24 -1.79 -15.54
C ILE A 28 -6.49 -2.00 -16.40
N GLU A 29 -6.52 -1.34 -17.54
CA GLU A 29 -7.58 -1.50 -18.54
C GLU A 29 -7.10 -2.47 -19.63
N ASN A 30 -7.90 -3.51 -19.89
CA ASN A 30 -7.68 -4.43 -21.00
C ASN A 30 -8.98 -4.56 -21.80
N GLY A 31 -9.09 -3.77 -22.88
CA GLY A 31 -10.34 -3.60 -23.61
C GLY A 31 -11.43 -3.00 -22.71
N ALA A 32 -12.56 -3.68 -22.60
CA ALA A 32 -13.69 -3.25 -21.75
C ALA A 32 -13.54 -3.64 -20.27
N ALA A 33 -12.56 -4.49 -19.92
CA ALA A 33 -12.36 -4.95 -18.55
C ALA A 33 -11.41 -4.03 -17.76
N LYS A 34 -11.76 -3.78 -16.50
CA LYS A 34 -10.94 -3.03 -15.53
C LYS A 34 -10.53 -3.94 -14.38
N PHE A 35 -9.24 -4.05 -14.13
CA PHE A 35 -8.67 -4.87 -13.06
C PHE A 35 -8.03 -3.98 -12.01
N GLY A 36 -8.45 -4.13 -10.76
CA GLY A 36 -7.85 -3.46 -9.61
C GLY A 36 -6.52 -4.12 -9.23
N MET A 37 -5.47 -3.31 -9.11
CA MET A 37 -4.11 -3.73 -8.78
C MET A 37 -3.60 -3.04 -7.51
N GLY A 38 -4.48 -2.53 -6.65
CA GLY A 38 -4.13 -1.66 -5.54
C GLY A 38 -3.08 -2.26 -4.60
N ILE A 39 -3.33 -3.48 -4.10
CA ILE A 39 -2.41 -4.18 -3.20
C ILE A 39 -1.13 -4.62 -3.92
N SER A 40 -1.23 -5.10 -5.17
CA SER A 40 -0.07 -5.51 -5.97
C SER A 40 0.88 -4.34 -6.24
N SER A 41 0.35 -3.23 -6.73
CA SER A 41 1.10 -1.98 -6.96
C SER A 41 1.68 -1.43 -5.67
N ALA A 42 0.92 -1.49 -4.56
CA ALA A 42 1.42 -1.08 -3.26
C ALA A 42 2.67 -1.89 -2.86
N MET A 43 2.62 -3.22 -2.97
CA MET A 43 3.79 -4.06 -2.67
C MET A 43 5.01 -3.72 -3.53
N ILE A 44 4.82 -3.51 -4.83
CA ILE A 44 5.90 -3.18 -5.77
C ILE A 44 6.55 -1.85 -5.37
N TYR A 45 5.74 -0.80 -5.19
CA TYR A 45 6.26 0.53 -4.89
C TYR A 45 6.86 0.66 -3.49
N LEU A 46 6.31 -0.04 -2.49
CA LEU A 46 6.90 -0.10 -1.16
C LEU A 46 8.29 -0.77 -1.20
N ARG A 47 8.46 -1.84 -1.98
CA ARG A 47 9.78 -2.50 -2.17
C ARG A 47 10.78 -1.64 -2.92
N GLN A 48 10.31 -0.73 -3.77
CA GLN A 48 11.13 0.26 -4.47
C GLN A 48 11.39 1.52 -3.63
N TYR A 49 10.86 1.59 -2.41
CA TYR A 49 10.93 2.77 -1.54
C TYR A 49 10.39 4.05 -2.20
N ASN A 50 9.39 3.90 -3.07
CA ASN A 50 8.75 5.04 -3.73
C ASN A 50 7.84 5.78 -2.71
N PRO A 51 8.11 7.04 -2.35
CA PRO A 51 7.33 7.73 -1.32
C PRO A 51 5.89 8.04 -1.76
N VAL A 52 5.59 8.05 -3.06
CA VAL A 52 4.22 8.33 -3.57
C VAL A 52 3.22 7.30 -3.03
N ILE A 53 3.61 6.03 -2.96
CA ILE A 53 2.71 4.99 -2.46
C ILE A 53 2.37 5.17 -0.97
N LEU A 54 3.23 5.85 -0.20
CA LEU A 54 2.98 6.12 1.21
C LEU A 54 1.82 7.10 1.38
N VAL A 55 1.78 8.15 0.56
CA VAL A 55 0.65 9.09 0.49
C VAL A 55 -0.61 8.34 0.09
N ASP A 56 -0.52 7.51 -0.95
CA ASP A 56 -1.67 6.78 -1.47
C ASP A 56 -2.27 5.80 -0.46
N ILE A 57 -1.43 5.06 0.24
CA ILE A 57 -1.85 4.17 1.31
C ILE A 57 -2.52 4.98 2.42
N MET A 58 -1.94 6.09 2.86
CA MET A 58 -2.53 6.91 3.93
C MET A 58 -3.88 7.50 3.52
N GLU A 59 -4.02 7.99 2.29
CA GLU A 59 -5.32 8.46 1.77
C GLU A 59 -6.34 7.33 1.71
N ALA A 60 -5.94 6.14 1.26
CA ALA A 60 -6.82 4.97 1.17
C ALA A 60 -7.26 4.44 2.55
N LEU A 61 -6.34 4.39 3.52
CA LEU A 61 -6.63 3.95 4.89
C LEU A 61 -7.68 4.82 5.60
N GLN A 62 -7.82 6.08 5.17
CA GLN A 62 -8.82 7.01 5.68
C GLN A 62 -10.19 6.85 5.03
N SER A 63 -10.38 5.86 4.14
CA SER A 63 -11.67 5.54 3.54
C SER A 63 -12.73 5.26 4.61
N GLY A 64 -13.70 6.17 4.73
CA GLY A 64 -14.80 6.05 5.71
C GLY A 64 -14.49 6.63 7.09
N GLN A 65 -13.40 7.40 7.25
CA GLN A 65 -13.01 8.05 8.51
C GLN A 65 -12.56 9.52 8.30
N LEU A 66 -12.15 10.17 9.41
CA LEU A 66 -11.61 11.54 9.48
C LEU A 66 -10.44 11.73 8.49
N LYS A 67 -10.47 12.84 7.72
CA LYS A 67 -9.47 13.14 6.70
C LYS A 67 -8.37 14.07 7.21
N ILE A 68 -7.18 13.54 7.42
CA ILE A 68 -5.90 14.25 7.36
C ILE A 68 -5.67 14.67 5.90
N GLY A 69 -5.38 15.95 5.67
CA GLY A 69 -5.18 16.47 4.33
C GLY A 69 -3.91 15.91 3.67
N LYS A 70 -3.91 15.78 2.35
CA LYS A 70 -2.73 15.34 1.57
C LYS A 70 -1.48 16.14 1.90
N SER A 71 -1.57 17.47 1.95
CA SER A 71 -0.42 18.33 2.29
C SER A 71 0.09 18.12 3.71
N GLU A 72 -0.77 17.75 4.67
CA GLU A 72 -0.36 17.38 6.02
C GLU A 72 0.42 16.06 6.01
N ILE A 73 -0.04 15.08 5.24
CA ILE A 73 0.63 13.79 5.06
C ILE A 73 2.00 13.98 4.41
N GLU A 74 2.08 14.77 3.34
CA GLU A 74 3.34 15.05 2.64
C GLU A 74 4.34 15.77 3.55
N ALA A 75 3.89 16.79 4.30
CA ALA A 75 4.74 17.48 5.27
C ALA A 75 5.24 16.55 6.38
N TRP A 76 4.38 15.66 6.88
CA TRP A 76 4.78 14.65 7.86
C TRP A 76 5.80 13.67 7.27
N LEU A 77 5.60 13.18 6.05
CA LEU A 77 6.52 12.25 5.37
C LEU A 77 7.94 12.81 5.20
N MET A 78 8.10 14.14 5.05
CA MET A 78 9.42 14.79 4.98
C MET A 78 10.27 14.59 6.24
N THR A 79 9.65 14.19 7.36
CA THR A 79 10.33 13.95 8.64
C THR A 79 10.58 12.47 8.92
N GLN A 80 10.10 11.58 8.04
CA GLN A 80 10.11 10.13 8.27
C GLN A 80 11.23 9.43 7.51
N ASP A 81 11.67 8.30 8.06
CA ASP A 81 12.50 7.34 7.32
C ASP A 81 11.60 6.54 6.36
N VAL A 82 11.62 6.94 5.08
CA VAL A 82 10.84 6.32 3.99
C VAL A 82 11.13 4.83 3.89
N LYS A 83 12.38 4.41 4.07
CA LYS A 83 12.76 3.00 3.96
C LYS A 83 12.12 2.20 5.08
N LYS A 84 12.30 2.65 6.32
CA LYS A 84 11.74 1.99 7.50
C LYS A 84 10.21 1.95 7.45
N LEU A 85 9.57 3.06 7.11
CA LEU A 85 8.11 3.13 7.01
C LEU A 85 7.58 2.18 5.93
N SER A 86 8.26 2.09 4.78
CA SER A 86 7.89 1.15 3.72
C SER A 86 8.01 -0.30 4.19
N ASP A 87 9.12 -0.65 4.85
CA ASP A 87 9.36 -1.99 5.39
C ASP A 87 8.32 -2.36 6.46
N ASP A 88 7.92 -1.41 7.31
CA ASP A 88 6.93 -1.62 8.36
C ASP A 88 5.51 -1.77 7.80
N LEU A 89 5.14 -0.98 6.79
CA LEU A 89 3.86 -1.15 6.08
C LEU A 89 3.78 -2.51 5.38
N LEU A 90 4.84 -2.95 4.70
CA LEU A 90 4.88 -4.28 4.09
C LEU A 90 4.67 -5.40 5.12
N LYS A 91 5.34 -5.31 6.27
CA LYS A 91 5.16 -6.28 7.37
C LYS A 91 3.73 -6.25 7.90
N GLU A 92 3.15 -5.06 8.08
CA GLU A 92 1.79 -4.91 8.57
C GLU A 92 0.78 -5.51 7.61
N MET A 93 0.88 -5.20 6.31
CA MET A 93 0.02 -5.80 5.29
C MET A 93 0.12 -7.34 5.31
N GLY A 94 1.32 -7.90 5.54
CA GLY A 94 1.54 -9.35 5.63
C GLY A 94 0.92 -10.03 6.86
N LYS A 95 0.48 -9.26 7.87
CA LYS A 95 -0.19 -9.76 9.08
C LYS A 95 -1.71 -9.70 8.98
N GLN A 96 -2.27 -8.85 8.14
CA GLN A 96 -3.71 -8.59 8.12
C GLN A 96 -4.49 -9.66 7.34
N PRO A 97 -5.66 -10.11 7.84
CA PRO A 97 -6.43 -11.20 7.21
C PRO A 97 -6.82 -10.96 5.74
N LEU A 98 -7.13 -9.71 5.37
CA LEU A 98 -7.65 -9.37 4.04
C LEU A 98 -6.55 -9.23 2.98
N THR A 99 -5.32 -8.93 3.38
CA THR A 99 -4.19 -8.71 2.46
C THR A 99 -3.19 -9.85 2.48
N LYS A 100 -3.11 -10.60 3.58
CA LYS A 100 -2.14 -11.68 3.75
C LYS A 100 -2.18 -12.75 2.63
N PRO A 101 -3.35 -13.30 2.23
CA PRO A 101 -3.38 -14.32 1.18
C PRO A 101 -2.78 -13.81 -0.15
N MET A 102 -3.06 -12.55 -0.49
CA MET A 102 -2.55 -11.92 -1.70
C MET A 102 -1.04 -11.67 -1.64
N ILE A 103 -0.52 -11.25 -0.49
CA ILE A 103 0.92 -11.04 -0.26
C ILE A 103 1.70 -12.35 -0.33
N ASP A 104 1.14 -13.40 0.29
CA ASP A 104 1.75 -14.72 0.29
C ASP A 104 1.81 -15.28 -1.15
N GLN A 105 0.73 -15.09 -1.93
CA GLN A 105 0.69 -15.49 -3.34
C GLN A 105 1.67 -14.68 -4.20
N PHE A 106 1.64 -13.35 -4.10
CA PHE A 106 2.52 -12.46 -4.86
C PHE A 106 4.00 -12.75 -4.59
N SER A 107 4.36 -13.00 -3.32
CA SER A 107 5.73 -13.33 -2.96
C SER A 107 6.18 -14.69 -3.48
N LYS A 108 5.26 -15.67 -3.60
CA LYS A 108 5.56 -16.96 -4.25
C LYS A 108 5.78 -16.80 -5.75
N GLU A 109 4.96 -15.99 -6.42
CA GLU A 109 5.07 -15.72 -7.85
C GLU A 109 6.35 -14.95 -8.20
N ALA A 110 6.70 -13.93 -7.43
CA ALA A 110 7.94 -13.18 -7.60
C ALA A 110 9.18 -14.09 -7.53
N LYS A 111 9.25 -14.99 -6.53
CA LYS A 111 10.35 -15.96 -6.41
C LYS A 111 10.45 -16.92 -7.60
N LYS A 112 9.30 -17.34 -8.14
CA LYS A 112 9.27 -18.20 -9.34
C LYS A 112 9.77 -17.46 -10.58
N ALA A 113 9.36 -16.20 -10.76
CA ALA A 113 9.79 -15.38 -11.88
C ALA A 113 11.29 -15.10 -11.84
N GLU A 114 11.86 -14.80 -10.66
CA GLU A 114 13.30 -14.63 -10.46
C GLU A 114 14.09 -15.89 -10.83
N ALA A 115 13.62 -17.07 -10.39
CA ALA A 115 14.27 -18.34 -10.71
C ALA A 115 14.21 -18.70 -12.21
N GLN A 116 13.19 -18.21 -12.92
CA GLN A 116 13.03 -18.43 -14.36
C GLN A 116 13.85 -17.45 -15.20
N ALA A 117 14.13 -16.25 -14.71
CA ALA A 117 14.93 -15.24 -15.42
C ALA A 117 16.45 -15.52 -15.39
N THR A 118 16.90 -16.42 -14.52
CA THR A 118 18.31 -16.85 -14.40
C THR A 118 18.65 -18.14 -15.17
N ASN A 119 17.70 -18.70 -15.93
CA ASN A 119 17.90 -19.84 -16.84
C ASN A 119 17.79 -19.38 -18.31
#